data_AF-A0AAW1S635-F1
#
_entry.id   AF-A0AAW1S635-F1
#
_cell.length_a   1.000
_cell.length_b   1.000
_cell.length_c   1.000
_cell.angle_alpha   90.00
_cell.angle_beta   90.00
_cell.angle_gamma   90.00
#
_symmetry.space_group_name_H-M   'P 1'
#
loop_
_entity.id
_entity.type
_entity.pdbx_description
1 polymer ?
#
loop_
_entity_poly.entity_id
_entity_poly.type
_entity_poly.pdbx_seq_one_letter_code
_entity_poly.pdbx_strand_id
1 'polypeptide(L)'
;EQGYTSLKWWDPVDFNILQKQQQLMPATWSLAEAHDPDGESLFIHKPDGSYHWREVCDEPVWLSLAEAEAYAKSRNCRIMTEPEYHCVLADSSAASRVEDLRGLGWEWTSSEFAPFPGFKPTPEYPVYSADFFDGKHFVMKGSAPCTHPALVRDSFRNFYQKQYPYVFAKFRLCSN
;
A
#
# COMPACT_ATOMS: atom_id res chain seq x y z
N GLU A 1 10.01 12.99 14.72
CA GLU A 1 8.78 12.65 15.49
C GLU A 1 8.52 11.15 15.33
N GLN A 2 8.04 10.48 16.37
CA GLN A 2 7.68 9.05 16.29
C GLN A 2 6.32 8.90 15.61
N GLY A 3 6.29 8.32 14.41
CA GLY A 3 5.08 8.23 13.57
C GLY A 3 3.97 7.37 14.18
N TYR A 4 4.31 6.18 14.67
CA TYR A 4 3.36 5.19 15.21
C TYR A 4 2.79 5.54 16.60
N THR A 5 3.38 6.50 17.31
CA THR A 5 2.93 6.91 18.66
C THR A 5 2.17 8.23 18.67
N SER A 6 2.04 8.90 17.52
CA SER A 6 1.47 10.25 17.42
C SER A 6 0.15 10.26 16.66
N LEU A 7 -0.97 10.38 17.38
CA LEU A 7 -2.32 10.50 16.80
C LEU A 7 -2.44 11.63 15.75
N LYS A 8 -1.58 12.66 15.83
CA LYS A 8 -1.51 13.77 14.87
C LYS A 8 -1.51 13.29 13.42
N TRP A 9 -0.84 12.17 13.15
CA TRP A 9 -0.62 11.67 11.80
C TRP A 9 -1.69 10.71 11.31
N TRP A 10 -2.55 10.20 12.18
CA TRP A 10 -3.47 9.11 11.85
C TRP A 10 -4.91 9.58 11.79
N ASP A 11 -5.75 8.81 11.08
CA ASP A 11 -7.18 8.83 11.35
C ASP A 11 -7.44 8.27 12.77
N PRO A 12 -8.35 8.83 13.58
CA PRO A 12 -8.59 8.36 14.94
C PRO A 12 -9.01 6.89 15.05
N VAL A 13 -9.76 6.37 14.08
CA VAL A 13 -10.20 4.96 14.06
C VAL A 13 -9.01 4.06 13.78
N ASP A 14 -8.19 4.41 12.78
CA ASP A 14 -6.99 3.66 12.44
C ASP A 14 -5.96 3.68 13.59
N PHE A 15 -5.77 4.84 14.24
CA PHE A 15 -4.87 4.95 15.39
C PHE A 15 -5.31 4.06 16.56
N ASN A 16 -6.60 4.01 16.87
CA ASN A 16 -7.12 3.14 17.91
C ASN A 16 -6.85 1.66 17.61
N ILE A 17 -6.92 1.26 16.33
CA ILE A 17 -6.66 -0.12 15.91
C ILE A 17 -5.16 -0.42 15.98
N LEU A 18 -4.32 0.49 15.50
CA LEU A 18 -2.86 0.42 15.63
C LEU A 18 -2.44 0.20 17.10
N GLN A 19 -3.01 0.97 18.03
CA GLN A 19 -2.74 0.87 19.46
C GLN A 19 -3.18 -0.49 20.03
N LYS A 20 -4.37 -0.98 19.66
CA LYS A 20 -4.86 -2.31 20.07
C LYS A 20 -3.96 -3.44 19.58
N GLN A 21 -3.43 -3.30 18.37
CA GLN A 21 -2.50 -4.26 17.76
C GLN A 21 -1.07 -4.12 18.28
N GLN A 22 -0.77 -3.06 19.05
CA GLN A 22 0.57 -2.72 19.53
C GLN A 22 1.58 -2.64 18.38
N GLN A 23 1.12 -2.19 17.21
CA GLN A 23 1.96 -2.13 16.01
C GLN A 23 2.88 -0.90 16.09
N LEU A 24 4.18 -1.14 15.92
CA LEU A 24 5.23 -0.12 16.02
C LEU A 24 6.00 0.09 14.70
N MET A 25 5.77 -0.78 13.71
CA MET A 25 6.46 -0.83 12.43
C MET A 25 5.61 -1.59 11.40
N PRO A 26 5.97 -1.56 10.10
CA PRO A 26 5.30 -2.39 9.09
C PRO A 26 5.37 -3.88 9.44
N ALA A 27 4.35 -4.65 9.03
CA ALA A 27 4.19 -6.04 9.46
C ALA A 27 5.32 -6.99 9.01
N THR A 28 6.10 -6.61 8.00
CA THR A 28 7.25 -7.38 7.52
C THR A 28 8.57 -6.98 8.18
N TRP A 29 8.55 -6.10 9.18
CA TRP A 29 9.76 -5.60 9.84
C TRP A 29 9.93 -6.22 11.22
N SER A 30 11.17 -6.37 11.67
CA SER A 30 11.52 -6.73 13.04
C SER A 30 12.74 -5.96 13.53
N LEU A 31 12.91 -5.92 14.86
CA LEU A 31 14.12 -5.43 15.49
C LEU A 31 15.06 -6.62 15.75
N ALA A 32 16.35 -6.40 15.55
CA ALA A 32 17.40 -7.31 15.98
C ALA A 32 17.31 -7.54 17.50
N GLU A 33 17.61 -8.75 17.95
CA GLU A 33 17.78 -8.98 19.39
C GLU A 33 18.96 -8.14 19.93
N ALA A 34 18.91 -7.83 21.23
CA ALA A 34 19.75 -6.85 21.94
C ALA A 34 21.29 -7.14 21.96
N HIS A 35 21.80 -7.96 21.07
CA HIS A 35 23.21 -8.33 20.92
C HIS A 35 23.83 -7.89 19.60
N ASP A 36 23.12 -7.11 18.77
CA ASP A 36 23.73 -6.45 17.62
C ASP A 36 24.69 -5.33 18.08
N PRO A 37 25.98 -5.38 17.69
CA PRO A 37 26.97 -4.37 18.07
C PRO A 37 26.66 -2.95 17.54
N ASP A 38 25.76 -2.79 16.56
CA ASP A 38 25.36 -1.49 15.99
C ASP A 38 24.12 -0.86 16.66
N GLY A 39 23.52 -1.51 17.67
CA GLY A 39 22.29 -1.08 18.34
C GLY A 39 21.03 -1.79 17.83
N GLU A 40 19.84 -1.22 18.10
CA GLU A 40 18.55 -1.75 17.60
C GLU A 40 18.49 -1.67 16.05
N SER A 41 19.01 -2.68 15.37
CA SER A 41 18.98 -2.80 13.91
C SER A 41 17.62 -3.30 13.42
N LEU A 42 17.15 -2.77 12.29
CA LEU A 42 15.91 -3.21 11.65
C LEU A 42 16.19 -4.28 10.59
N PHE A 43 15.35 -5.31 10.56
CA PHE A 43 15.33 -6.36 9.54
C PHE A 43 14.00 -6.34 8.77
N ILE A 44 14.09 -6.56 7.46
CA ILE A 44 12.93 -6.63 6.54
C ILE A 44 12.81 -8.07 6.04
N HIS A 45 11.63 -8.64 6.24
CA HIS A 45 11.29 -9.99 5.85
C HIS A 45 10.59 -10.00 4.49
N LYS A 46 11.15 -10.74 3.54
CA LYS A 46 10.65 -10.95 2.19
C LYS A 46 10.44 -12.44 1.95
N PRO A 47 9.75 -12.85 0.86
CA PRO A 47 9.51 -14.26 0.58
C PRO A 47 10.79 -15.12 0.45
N ASP A 48 11.91 -14.51 0.08
CA ASP A 48 13.20 -15.16 -0.16
C ASP A 48 14.19 -15.05 1.00
N GLY A 49 13.90 -14.26 2.04
CA GLY A 49 14.80 -14.11 3.18
C GLY A 49 14.51 -12.94 4.09
N SER A 50 15.40 -12.76 5.07
CA SER A 50 15.41 -11.60 5.97
C SER A 50 16.67 -10.81 5.72
N TYR A 51 16.53 -9.50 5.54
CA TYR A 51 17.62 -8.62 5.14
C TYR A 51 17.78 -7.51 6.16
N HIS A 52 19.02 -7.12 6.45
CA HIS A 52 19.26 -5.93 7.23
C HIS A 52 18.77 -4.70 6.43
N TRP A 53 18.14 -3.72 7.08
CA TRP A 53 17.48 -2.60 6.38
C TRP A 53 18.39 -1.83 5.42
N ARG A 54 19.69 -1.71 5.75
CA ARG A 54 20.70 -1.07 4.89
C ARG A 54 20.91 -1.78 3.56
N GLU A 55 20.68 -3.09 3.50
CA GLU A 55 20.85 -3.87 2.27
C GLU A 55 19.70 -3.65 1.28
N VAL A 56 18.56 -3.16 1.77
CA VAL A 56 17.30 -3.05 1.02
C VAL A 56 16.67 -1.67 1.14
N CYS A 57 17.45 -0.64 1.48
CA CYS A 57 16.93 0.69 1.79
C CYS A 57 16.35 1.43 0.58
N ASP A 58 16.71 1.02 -0.63
CA ASP A 58 16.21 1.58 -1.89
C ASP A 58 14.96 0.85 -2.41
N GLU A 59 14.53 -0.23 -1.74
CA GLU A 59 13.34 -0.98 -2.10
C GLU A 59 12.06 -0.39 -1.48
N PRO A 60 10.89 -0.61 -2.10
CA PRO A 60 9.65 -0.12 -1.52
C PRO A 60 9.33 -0.82 -0.21
N VAL A 61 8.86 -0.04 0.75
CA VAL A 61 8.24 -0.57 1.96
C VAL A 61 6.85 -1.15 1.63
N TRP A 62 6.51 -2.29 2.24
CA TRP A 62 5.18 -2.88 2.17
C TRP A 62 4.41 -2.65 3.47
N LEU A 63 3.22 -2.06 3.37
CA LEU A 63 2.42 -1.62 4.51
C LEU A 63 0.93 -1.52 4.17
N SER A 64 0.11 -1.30 5.19
CA SER A 64 -1.32 -1.00 5.03
C SER A 64 -1.58 0.40 4.44
N LEU A 65 -2.79 0.65 3.92
CA LEU A 65 -3.18 2.00 3.46
C LEU A 65 -3.22 2.99 4.64
N ALA A 66 -3.64 2.55 5.83
CA ALA A 66 -3.66 3.38 7.04
C ALA A 66 -2.26 3.94 7.37
N GLU A 67 -1.23 3.08 7.32
CA GLU A 67 0.17 3.50 7.49
C GLU A 67 0.62 4.47 6.39
N ALA A 68 0.20 4.22 5.13
CA ALA A 68 0.60 5.02 3.98
C ALA A 68 0.02 6.44 4.07
N GLU A 69 -1.26 6.56 4.43
CA GLU A 69 -1.92 7.85 4.65
C GLU A 69 -1.30 8.60 5.83
N ALA A 70 -0.97 7.91 6.92
CA ALA A 70 -0.34 8.54 8.07
C ALA A 70 1.06 9.09 7.72
N TYR A 71 1.84 8.31 6.98
CA TYR A 71 3.14 8.76 6.47
C TYR A 71 2.97 9.94 5.52
N ALA A 72 2.03 9.88 4.57
CA ALA A 72 1.76 10.96 3.62
C ALA A 72 1.39 12.26 4.35
N LYS A 73 0.51 12.20 5.35
CA LYS A 73 0.13 13.35 6.17
C LYS A 73 1.33 13.95 6.91
N SER A 74 2.24 13.12 7.42
CA SER A 74 3.49 13.59 8.06
C SER A 74 4.41 14.37 7.13
N ARG A 75 4.28 14.14 5.82
CA ARG A 75 5.05 14.80 4.76
C ARG A 75 4.29 15.94 4.08
N ASN A 76 3.11 16.32 4.58
CA ASN A 76 2.21 17.27 3.91
C ASN A 76 1.87 16.85 2.46
N CYS A 77 1.73 15.54 2.27
CA CYS A 77 1.34 14.90 1.02
C CYS A 77 0.05 14.09 1.22
N ARG A 78 -0.41 13.44 0.16
CA ARG A 78 -1.52 12.49 0.18
C ARG A 78 -1.22 11.26 -0.66
N ILE A 79 -2.07 10.25 -0.54
CA ILE A 79 -2.09 9.09 -1.43
C ILE A 79 -2.92 9.44 -2.67
N MET A 80 -2.38 9.08 -3.83
CA MET A 80 -3.05 9.28 -5.12
C MET A 80 -4.38 8.54 -5.21
N THR A 81 -5.31 9.08 -5.99
CA THR A 81 -6.57 8.41 -6.34
C THR A 81 -6.39 7.47 -7.54
N GLU A 82 -7.28 6.50 -7.73
CA GLU A 82 -7.30 5.64 -8.92
C GLU A 82 -7.38 6.46 -10.24
N PRO A 83 -8.22 7.50 -10.36
CA PRO A 83 -8.23 8.35 -11.56
C PRO A 83 -6.90 9.05 -11.84
N GLU A 84 -6.24 9.60 -10.81
CA GLU A 84 -4.92 10.24 -10.98
C GLU A 84 -3.86 9.24 -11.44
N TYR A 85 -3.89 8.03 -10.89
CA TYR A 85 -3.03 6.94 -11.34
C TYR A 85 -3.24 6.65 -12.84
N HIS A 86 -4.49 6.59 -13.29
CA HIS A 86 -4.81 6.42 -14.71
C HIS A 86 -4.36 7.61 -15.57
N CYS A 87 -4.44 8.84 -15.08
CA CYS A 87 -3.92 10.00 -15.78
C CYS A 87 -2.40 9.91 -15.99
N VAL A 88 -1.65 9.48 -14.98
CA VAL A 88 -0.20 9.25 -15.11
C VAL A 88 0.10 8.17 -16.14
N LEU A 89 -0.65 7.06 -16.15
CA LEU A 89 -0.48 6.01 -17.15
C LEU A 89 -0.81 6.46 -18.58
N ALA A 90 -1.81 7.32 -18.74
CA ALA A 90 -2.28 7.78 -20.04
C ALA A 90 -1.35 8.81 -20.70
N ASP A 91 -0.62 9.60 -19.89
CA ASP A 91 0.38 10.55 -20.39
C ASP A 91 1.76 9.87 -20.47
N SER A 92 2.20 9.55 -21.68
CA SER A 92 3.51 8.90 -21.90
C SER A 92 4.69 9.72 -21.37
N SER A 93 4.58 11.05 -21.36
CA SER A 93 5.61 11.93 -20.80
C SER A 93 5.63 11.86 -19.27
N ALA A 94 4.46 11.80 -18.63
CA ALA A 94 4.36 11.60 -17.19
C ALA A 94 4.81 10.19 -16.79
N ALA A 95 4.33 9.17 -17.48
CA ALA A 95 4.69 7.78 -17.24
C ALA A 95 6.20 7.54 -17.33
N SER A 96 6.90 8.19 -18.28
CA SER A 96 8.36 8.05 -18.40
C SER A 96 9.16 8.71 -17.27
N ARG A 97 8.53 9.57 -16.46
CA ARG A 97 9.15 10.21 -15.28
C ARG A 97 8.88 9.46 -13.99
N VAL A 98 8.06 8.41 -14.03
CA VAL A 98 7.66 7.66 -12.84
C VAL A 98 8.09 6.20 -13.02
N GLU A 99 9.06 5.81 -12.21
CA GLU A 99 9.56 4.44 -12.20
C GLU A 99 8.58 3.49 -11.50
N ASP A 100 8.58 2.24 -11.98
CA ASP A 100 7.88 1.10 -11.39
C ASP A 100 6.38 1.28 -11.15
N LEU A 101 5.66 2.01 -12.02
CA LEU A 101 4.20 2.08 -11.94
C LEU A 101 3.58 0.67 -11.88
N ARG A 102 4.05 -0.25 -12.74
CA ARG A 102 3.47 -1.59 -12.88
C ARG A 102 4.12 -2.67 -12.01
N GLY A 103 5.14 -2.37 -11.20
CA GLY A 103 5.98 -3.38 -10.54
C GLY A 103 6.35 -3.07 -9.10
N LEU A 104 7.14 -3.97 -8.49
CA LEU A 104 7.68 -3.92 -7.13
C LEU A 104 6.63 -3.97 -5.99
N GLY A 105 5.34 -4.01 -6.32
CA GLY A 105 4.25 -4.02 -5.35
C GLY A 105 2.99 -3.44 -5.94
N TRP A 106 1.85 -3.89 -5.43
CA TRP A 106 0.59 -3.18 -5.64
C TRP A 106 0.70 -1.79 -5.03
N GLU A 107 0.27 -0.74 -5.74
CA GLU A 107 0.32 0.63 -5.27
C GLU A 107 -1.05 1.00 -4.71
N TRP A 108 -1.10 1.32 -3.42
CA TRP A 108 -2.31 1.81 -2.75
C TRP A 108 -2.82 3.10 -3.42
N THR A 109 -4.14 3.20 -3.55
CA THR A 109 -4.83 4.45 -3.87
C THR A 109 -5.77 4.85 -2.72
N SER A 110 -6.09 6.13 -2.62
CA SER A 110 -7.11 6.65 -1.70
C SER A 110 -8.55 6.46 -2.21
N SER A 111 -8.73 5.76 -3.34
CA SER A 111 -10.05 5.50 -3.91
C SER A 111 -10.68 4.24 -3.31
N GLU A 112 -11.88 4.40 -2.75
CA GLU A 112 -12.71 3.26 -2.35
C GLU A 112 -13.01 2.35 -3.56
N PHE A 113 -13.03 1.04 -3.31
CA PHE A 113 -13.46 0.06 -4.30
C PHE A 113 -14.98 0.14 -4.42
N ALA A 114 -15.42 0.94 -5.40
CA ALA A 114 -16.82 1.15 -5.73
C ALA A 114 -17.13 0.71 -7.18
N PRO A 115 -18.42 0.45 -7.50
CA PRO A 115 -18.83 0.16 -8.88
C PRO A 115 -18.63 1.38 -9.77
N PHE A 116 -18.15 1.17 -11.00
CA PHE A 116 -18.23 2.21 -12.02
C PHE A 116 -19.68 2.39 -12.51
N PRO A 117 -20.03 3.56 -13.07
CA PRO A 117 -21.33 3.77 -13.69
C PRO A 117 -21.65 2.69 -14.73
N GLY A 118 -22.80 2.03 -14.57
CA GLY A 118 -23.24 0.94 -15.44
C GLY A 118 -22.61 -0.43 -15.14
N PHE A 119 -21.86 -0.58 -14.05
CA PHE A 119 -21.37 -1.88 -13.60
C PHE A 119 -22.53 -2.89 -13.48
N LYS A 120 -22.31 -4.07 -14.04
CA LYS A 120 -23.16 -5.24 -13.87
C LYS A 120 -22.28 -6.44 -13.52
N PRO A 121 -22.58 -7.19 -12.45
CA PRO A 121 -21.79 -8.36 -12.10
C PRO A 121 -21.87 -9.42 -13.20
N THR A 122 -20.81 -10.21 -13.38
CA THR A 122 -20.82 -11.34 -14.31
C THR A 122 -21.75 -12.44 -13.77
N PRO A 123 -22.57 -13.09 -14.60
CA PRO A 123 -23.45 -14.17 -14.15
C PRO A 123 -22.70 -15.34 -13.51
N GLU A 124 -21.49 -15.62 -13.98
CA GLU A 124 -20.68 -16.77 -13.55
C GLU A 124 -20.07 -16.58 -12.16
N TYR A 125 -19.78 -15.33 -11.78
CA TYR A 125 -19.21 -15.03 -10.47
C TYR A 125 -19.67 -13.65 -9.97
N PRO A 126 -20.97 -13.51 -9.63
CA PRO A 126 -21.57 -12.20 -9.43
C PRO A 126 -21.06 -11.46 -8.19
N VAL A 127 -20.58 -12.22 -7.20
CA VAL A 127 -20.11 -11.70 -5.91
C VAL A 127 -18.64 -11.29 -5.92
N TYR A 128 -17.88 -11.59 -6.99
CA TYR A 128 -16.42 -11.37 -7.03
C TYR A 128 -16.01 -9.93 -6.70
N SER A 129 -16.75 -8.95 -7.21
CA SER A 129 -16.53 -7.53 -6.91
C SER A 129 -17.65 -6.92 -6.07
N ALA A 130 -18.90 -7.36 -6.29
CA ALA A 130 -20.06 -6.72 -5.70
C ALA A 130 -20.07 -6.75 -4.16
N ASP A 131 -19.60 -7.85 -3.56
CA ASP A 131 -19.59 -8.02 -2.09
C ASP A 131 -18.59 -7.08 -1.39
N PHE A 132 -17.61 -6.57 -2.14
CA PHE A 132 -16.55 -5.72 -1.63
C PHE A 132 -16.77 -4.22 -1.90
N PHE A 133 -17.93 -3.87 -2.48
CA PHE A 133 -18.39 -2.48 -2.59
C PHE A 133 -19.02 -2.01 -1.27
N ASP A 134 -18.26 -2.14 -0.18
CA ASP A 134 -18.74 -2.04 1.20
C ASP A 134 -18.22 -0.79 1.96
N GLY A 135 -17.48 0.08 1.27
CA GLY A 135 -16.84 1.26 1.86
C GLY A 135 -15.65 0.94 2.77
N LYS A 136 -15.16 -0.31 2.77
CA LYS A 136 -14.00 -0.74 3.58
C LYS A 136 -12.80 -1.13 2.74
N HIS A 137 -13.02 -1.49 1.48
CA HIS A 137 -11.98 -1.89 0.54
C HIS A 137 -11.54 -0.72 -0.32
N PHE A 138 -10.24 -0.63 -0.57
CA PHE A 138 -9.62 0.44 -1.35
C PHE A 138 -8.88 -0.14 -2.55
N VAL A 139 -8.90 0.59 -3.65
CA VAL A 139 -8.31 0.17 -4.91
C VAL A 139 -6.80 0.21 -4.83
N MET A 140 -6.17 -0.80 -5.41
CA MET A 140 -4.74 -0.87 -5.66
C MET A 140 -4.46 -1.09 -7.14
N LYS A 141 -3.36 -0.49 -7.61
CA LYS A 141 -2.94 -0.51 -9.03
C LYS A 141 -1.53 -1.10 -9.17
N GLY A 142 -1.09 -1.33 -10.41
CA GLY A 142 0.22 -1.91 -10.69
C GLY A 142 0.24 -3.44 -10.52
N SER A 143 1.31 -3.99 -9.96
CA SER A 143 1.42 -5.42 -9.65
C SER A 143 2.56 -5.72 -8.68
N ALA A 144 2.40 -6.78 -7.89
CA ALA A 144 3.46 -7.34 -7.04
C ALA A 144 4.30 -8.40 -7.78
N PRO A 145 5.53 -8.72 -7.31
CA PRO A 145 6.39 -9.73 -7.92
C PRO A 145 5.75 -11.11 -8.10
N CYS A 146 4.79 -11.48 -7.24
CA CYS A 146 4.06 -12.74 -7.31
C CYS A 146 2.77 -12.69 -8.16
N THR A 147 2.49 -11.56 -8.83
CA THR A 147 1.26 -11.40 -9.63
C THR A 147 1.36 -12.18 -10.92
N HIS A 148 0.36 -13.01 -11.21
CA HIS A 148 0.31 -13.73 -12.48
C HIS A 148 0.24 -12.75 -13.66
N PRO A 149 1.04 -12.92 -14.74
CA PRO A 149 1.12 -11.98 -15.86
C PRO A 149 -0.24 -11.63 -16.50
N ALA A 150 -1.16 -12.60 -16.55
CA ALA A 150 -2.52 -12.39 -17.07
C ALA A 150 -3.36 -11.37 -16.27
N LEU A 151 -2.98 -11.06 -15.04
CA LEU A 151 -3.66 -10.06 -14.19
C LEU A 151 -3.00 -8.67 -14.28
N VAL A 152 -1.82 -8.57 -14.89
CA VAL A 152 -1.08 -7.31 -15.03
C VAL A 152 -1.67 -6.51 -16.19
N ARG A 153 -2.68 -5.70 -15.88
CA ARG A 153 -3.34 -4.80 -16.82
C ARG A 153 -3.62 -3.47 -16.14
N ASP A 154 -3.52 -2.36 -16.90
CA ASP A 154 -3.76 -1.01 -16.37
C ASP A 154 -5.18 -0.86 -15.79
N SER A 155 -6.15 -1.55 -16.38
CA SER A 155 -7.53 -1.58 -15.91
C SER A 155 -7.77 -2.52 -14.72
N PHE A 156 -6.78 -3.28 -14.24
CA PHE A 156 -6.95 -4.19 -13.11
C PHE A 156 -7.18 -3.37 -11.85
N ARG A 157 -8.14 -3.78 -11.04
CA ARG A 157 -8.43 -3.19 -9.73
C ARG A 157 -8.26 -4.31 -8.73
N ASN A 158 -7.10 -4.35 -8.09
CA ASN A 158 -6.97 -5.15 -6.88
C ASN A 158 -7.57 -4.34 -5.73
N PHE A 159 -7.98 -4.99 -4.64
CA PHE A 159 -8.62 -4.30 -3.53
C PHE A 159 -8.38 -5.04 -2.21
N TYR A 160 -8.11 -4.27 -1.16
CA TYR A 160 -7.94 -4.79 0.20
C TYR A 160 -8.49 -3.80 1.21
N GLN A 161 -8.78 -4.29 2.41
CA GLN A 161 -9.17 -3.43 3.51
C GLN A 161 -8.02 -2.51 3.91
N LYS A 162 -8.38 -1.27 4.30
CA LYS A 162 -7.43 -0.20 4.63
C LYS A 162 -6.31 -0.61 5.60
N GLN A 163 -6.61 -1.47 6.56
CA GLN A 163 -5.71 -1.87 7.64
C GLN A 163 -4.96 -3.19 7.38
N TYR A 164 -5.24 -3.87 6.27
CA TYR A 164 -4.64 -5.17 6.01
C TYR A 164 -3.16 -5.01 5.60
N PRO A 165 -2.19 -5.49 6.39
CA PRO A 165 -0.78 -5.13 6.21
C PRO A 165 0.03 -6.18 5.44
N TYR A 166 -0.58 -7.33 5.10
CA TYR A 166 0.13 -8.50 4.55
C TYR A 166 0.05 -8.61 3.02
N VAL A 167 -0.33 -7.53 2.33
CA VAL A 167 -0.19 -7.44 0.86
C VAL A 167 1.19 -6.88 0.55
N PHE A 168 1.79 -7.35 -0.55
CA PHE A 168 2.95 -6.71 -1.19
C PHE A 168 2.55 -5.35 -1.76
N ALA A 169 2.29 -4.40 -0.86
CA ALA A 169 1.61 -3.15 -1.13
C ALA A 169 2.50 -1.96 -0.80
N LYS A 170 2.93 -1.25 -1.84
CA LYS A 170 3.65 0.02 -1.73
C LYS A 170 2.68 1.20 -1.87
N PHE A 171 3.20 2.41 -1.76
CA PHE A 171 2.44 3.62 -1.99
C PHE A 171 3.32 4.67 -2.65
N ARG A 172 2.67 5.72 -3.16
CA ARG A 172 3.34 6.89 -3.72
C ARG A 172 2.71 8.15 -3.17
N LEU A 173 3.57 9.11 -2.86
CA LEU A 173 3.14 10.43 -2.42
C LEU A 173 2.75 11.30 -3.60
N CYS A 174 1.64 12.00 -3.45
CA CYS A 174 1.27 13.11 -4.32
C CYS A 174 1.17 14.39 -3.49
N SER A 175 1.64 15.49 -4.07
CA SER A 175 1.35 16.83 -3.57
C SER A 175 -0.02 17.30 -4.06
N ASN A 176 -0.57 18.31 -3.38
CA ASN A 176 -1.69 19.09 -3.92
C ASN A 176 -1.20 20.06 -5.00
#